data_AF-A0A3L7NZ90-F1
#
_entry.id   AF-A0A3L7NZ90-F1
#
_cell.length_a   1.000
_cell.length_b   1.000
_cell.length_c   1.000
_cell.angle_alpha   90.00
_cell.angle_beta   90.00
_cell.angle_gamma   90.00
#
_symmetry.space_group_name_H-M   'P 1'
#
loop_
_entity.id
_entity.type
_entity.pdbx_description
1 polymer ?
#
loop_
_entity_poly.entity_id
_entity_poly.type
_entity_poly.pdbx_seq_one_letter_code
_entity_poly.pdbx_strand_id
1 'polypeptide(L)'
;MSEPLDAVHHIAISVDNIATAIEWYTKEFKCEIAYQDETWAFLKFANMHLALVLPNQHPPHIAFVSDKATVHPALKGHRDGTRSVYISDTAGNAIELMDPTSL
;
A
#
# COMPACT_ATOMS: atom_id res chain seq x y z
N MET A 1 0.85 -30.43 -4.77
CA MET A 1 0.48 -29.06 -5.22
C MET A 1 1.32 -28.11 -4.37
N SER A 2 1.93 -27.10 -4.97
CA SER A 2 2.65 -26.08 -4.21
C SER A 2 1.68 -25.26 -3.37
N GLU A 3 2.14 -24.77 -2.22
CA GLU A 3 1.35 -23.84 -1.41
C GLU A 3 1.05 -22.55 -2.19
N PRO A 4 -0.10 -21.91 -1.96
CA PRO A 4 -0.41 -20.62 -2.57
C PRO A 4 0.59 -19.56 -2.14
N LEU A 5 0.91 -18.64 -3.06
CA LEU A 5 1.82 -17.52 -2.80
C LEU A 5 1.03 -16.30 -2.29
N ASP A 6 1.61 -15.56 -1.35
CA ASP A 6 1.08 -14.28 -0.89
C ASP A 6 1.11 -13.23 -2.02
N ALA A 7 0.13 -12.33 -2.04
CA ALA A 7 -0.01 -11.28 -3.05
C ALA A 7 0.54 -9.93 -2.53
N VAL A 8 1.15 -9.15 -3.41
CA VAL A 8 1.41 -7.72 -3.13
C VAL A 8 0.09 -6.97 -3.30
N HIS A 9 -0.38 -6.31 -2.25
CA HIS A 9 -1.62 -5.54 -2.28
C HIS A 9 -1.37 -4.15 -2.87
N HIS A 10 -0.38 -3.45 -2.32
CA HIS A 10 0.00 -2.11 -2.76
C HIS A 10 1.46 -1.80 -2.39
N ILE A 11 2.01 -0.79 -3.05
CA ILE A 11 3.34 -0.24 -2.75
C ILE A 11 3.18 1.27 -2.58
N ALA A 12 3.77 1.83 -1.54
CA ALA A 12 3.86 3.27 -1.31
C ALA A 12 5.29 3.75 -1.61
N ILE A 13 5.42 4.66 -2.57
CA ILE A 13 6.69 5.29 -2.94
C ILE A 13 6.68 6.78 -2.62
N SER A 14 7.83 7.29 -2.18
CA SER A 14 8.00 8.71 -1.87
C SER A 14 8.07 9.56 -3.14
N VAL A 15 7.36 10.69 -3.12
CA VAL A 15 7.41 11.73 -4.15
C VAL A 15 7.54 13.10 -3.50
N ASP A 16 8.06 14.07 -4.25
CA ASP A 16 8.24 15.44 -3.74
C ASP A 16 6.95 16.28 -3.85
N ASN A 17 6.06 15.94 -4.78
CA ASN A 17 4.79 16.63 -5.00
C ASN A 17 3.73 15.66 -5.55
N ILE A 18 2.58 15.58 -4.86
CA ILE A 18 1.50 14.66 -5.23
C ILE A 18 0.91 14.99 -6.60
N ALA A 19 0.58 16.26 -6.86
CA ALA A 19 -0.07 16.66 -8.10
C ALA A 19 0.82 16.41 -9.33
N THR A 20 2.09 16.80 -9.27
CA THR A 20 3.06 16.56 -10.35
C THR A 20 3.28 15.07 -10.60
N ALA A 21 3.35 14.26 -9.54
CA ALA A 21 3.53 12.83 -9.68
C ALA A 21 2.30 12.16 -10.34
N ILE A 22 1.08 12.50 -9.91
CA ILE A 22 -0.16 11.98 -10.53
C ILE A 22 -0.23 12.33 -12.01
N GLU A 23 0.05 13.59 -12.38
CA GLU A 23 0.04 14.02 -13.77
C GLU A 23 0.97 13.15 -14.62
N TRP A 24 2.18 12.88 -14.11
CA TRP A 24 3.14 12.03 -14.80
C TRP A 24 2.63 10.58 -14.93
N TYR A 25 2.21 9.94 -13.83
CA TYR A 25 1.78 8.54 -13.86
C TYR A 25 0.54 8.32 -14.74
N THR A 26 -0.44 9.22 -14.68
CA THR A 26 -1.68 9.11 -15.47
C THR A 26 -1.50 9.43 -16.94
N LYS A 27 -0.45 10.19 -17.29
CA LYS A 27 -0.04 10.44 -18.67
C LYS A 27 0.71 9.25 -19.28
N GLU A 28 1.64 8.67 -18.53
CA GLU A 28 2.52 7.61 -19.04
C GLU A 28 1.88 6.21 -18.97
N PHE A 29 0.94 5.99 -18.03
CA PHE A 29 0.31 4.69 -17.83
C PHE A 29 -1.22 4.76 -17.84
N LYS A 30 -1.83 3.62 -18.17
CA LYS A 30 -3.27 3.42 -18.00
C LYS A 30 -3.54 2.98 -16.55
N CYS A 31 -3.86 3.95 -15.71
CA CYS A 31 -4.26 3.75 -14.32
C CYS A 31 -5.43 4.67 -13.95
N GLU A 32 -6.16 4.32 -12.90
CA GLU A 32 -7.27 5.12 -12.37
C GLU A 32 -6.85 5.79 -11.06
N ILE A 33 -7.17 7.08 -10.87
CA ILE A 33 -7.00 7.74 -9.57
C ILE A 33 -8.12 7.22 -8.65
N ALA A 34 -7.77 6.37 -7.69
CA ALA A 34 -8.71 5.83 -6.71
C ALA A 34 -8.88 6.79 -5.51
N TYR A 35 -7.84 7.53 -5.17
CA TYR A 35 -7.85 8.54 -4.11
C TYR A 35 -6.77 9.60 -4.32
N GLN A 36 -7.00 10.83 -3.85
CA GLN A 36 -6.00 11.89 -3.83
C GLN A 36 -6.33 12.93 -2.74
N ASP A 37 -5.31 13.33 -1.99
CA ASP A 37 -5.29 14.56 -1.19
C ASP A 37 -3.93 15.29 -1.32
N GLU A 38 -3.65 16.26 -0.46
CA GLU A 38 -2.40 17.04 -0.48
C GLU A 38 -1.17 16.25 0.01
N THR A 39 -1.37 15.15 0.71
CA THR A 39 -0.35 14.36 1.41
C THR A 39 -0.07 13.01 0.74
N TRP A 40 -1.03 12.44 0.02
CA TRP A 40 -0.86 11.22 -0.76
C TRP A 40 -1.92 11.01 -1.84
N ALA A 41 -1.66 10.06 -2.73
CA ALA A 41 -2.62 9.60 -3.72
C ALA A 41 -2.51 8.09 -3.95
N PHE A 42 -3.59 7.49 -4.42
CA PHE A 42 -3.69 6.07 -4.66
C PHE A 42 -4.12 5.81 -6.09
N LEU A 43 -3.24 5.20 -6.87
CA LEU A 43 -3.43 4.89 -8.28
C LEU A 43 -3.70 3.40 -8.43
N LYS A 44 -4.85 3.06 -8.99
CA LYS A 44 -5.23 1.69 -9.29
C LYS A 44 -4.63 1.26 -10.62
N PHE A 45 -3.77 0.25 -10.57
CA PHE A 45 -3.29 -0.50 -11.72
C PHE A 45 -4.06 -1.82 -11.85
N ALA A 46 -3.78 -2.57 -12.92
CA ALA A 46 -4.52 -3.80 -13.22
C ALA A 46 -4.38 -4.89 -12.14
N ASN A 47 -3.25 -4.94 -11.45
CA ASN A 47 -2.87 -6.03 -10.55
C ASN A 47 -2.69 -5.61 -9.09
N MET A 48 -2.57 -4.31 -8.81
CA MET A 48 -2.33 -3.75 -7.48
C MET A 48 -2.58 -2.24 -7.49
N HIS A 49 -2.48 -1.60 -6.33
CA HIS A 49 -2.48 -0.15 -6.23
C HIS A 49 -1.07 0.41 -5.96
N LEU A 50 -0.78 1.59 -6.50
CA LEU A 50 0.42 2.36 -6.22
C LEU A 50 0.03 3.60 -5.40
N ALA A 51 0.57 3.71 -4.19
CA ALA A 51 0.47 4.91 -3.38
C ALA A 51 1.65 5.86 -3.66
N LEU A 52 1.34 7.12 -3.92
CA LEU A 52 2.31 8.20 -4.01
C LEU A 52 2.22 8.99 -2.71
N VAL A 53 3.30 9.05 -1.95
CA VAL A 53 3.28 9.59 -0.58
C VAL A 53 4.31 10.69 -0.37
N LEU A 54 3.96 11.71 0.41
CA LEU A 54 4.95 12.62 0.98
C LEU A 54 5.61 11.94 2.20
N PRO A 55 6.93 11.69 2.20
CA PRO A 55 7.59 10.85 3.22
C PRO A 55 7.45 11.37 4.66
N ASN A 56 7.26 12.68 4.83
CA ASN A 56 7.09 13.30 6.15
C ASN A 56 5.66 13.16 6.71
N GLN A 57 4.71 12.66 5.93
CA GLN A 57 3.31 12.47 6.33
C GLN A 57 2.91 11.00 6.29
N HIS A 58 3.34 10.28 5.25
CA HIS A 58 3.07 8.86 5.04
C HIS A 58 4.38 8.14 4.68
N PRO A 59 4.91 7.24 5.53
CA PRO A 59 6.14 6.51 5.25
C PRO A 59 5.99 5.58 4.03
N PRO A 60 7.03 5.45 3.18
CA PRO A 60 7.04 4.45 2.12
C PRO A 60 7.06 3.03 2.69
N HIS A 61 6.34 2.11 2.05
CA HIS A 61 6.21 0.72 2.50
C HIS A 61 5.72 -0.19 1.36
N ILE A 62 5.78 -1.50 1.60
CA ILE A 62 5.19 -2.52 0.72
C ILE A 62 4.18 -3.33 1.54
N ALA A 63 2.98 -3.49 0.99
CA ALA A 63 1.90 -4.23 1.64
C ALA A 63 1.68 -5.60 0.99
N PHE A 64 1.61 -6.64 1.81
CA PHE A 64 1.32 -8.01 1.39
C PHE A 64 0.03 -8.51 2.02
N VAL A 65 -0.77 -9.25 1.25
CA VAL A 65 -1.91 -10.00 1.78
C VAL A 65 -1.37 -11.26 2.43
N SER A 66 -1.58 -11.43 3.75
CA SER A 66 -1.00 -12.56 4.47
C SER A 66 -1.84 -12.97 5.69
N ASP A 67 -2.09 -14.28 5.83
CA ASP A 67 -2.79 -14.86 6.99
C ASP A 67 -2.09 -14.54 8.31
N LYS A 68 -0.78 -14.24 8.27
CA LYS A 68 0.00 -13.82 9.44
C LYS A 68 -0.53 -12.55 10.09
N ALA A 69 -1.24 -11.69 9.35
CA ALA A 69 -1.88 -10.51 9.91
C ALA A 69 -2.97 -10.87 10.93
N THR A 70 -3.76 -11.93 10.67
CA THR A 70 -4.95 -12.31 11.45
C THR A 70 -4.65 -12.68 12.90
N VAL A 71 -3.44 -13.22 13.13
CA VAL A 71 -2.97 -13.65 14.46
C VAL A 71 -2.01 -12.65 15.10
N HIS A 72 -1.71 -11.54 14.41
CA HIS A 72 -0.76 -10.57 14.92
C HIS A 72 -1.40 -9.70 16.01
N PRO A 73 -0.81 -9.59 17.22
CA PRO A 73 -1.45 -8.92 18.36
C PRO A 73 -1.66 -7.41 18.17
N ALA A 74 -0.92 -6.81 17.24
CA ALA A 74 -1.01 -5.40 16.89
C ALA A 74 -1.83 -5.12 15.61
N LEU A 75 -2.65 -6.08 15.15
CA LEU A 75 -3.57 -5.86 14.03
C LEU A 75 -4.51 -4.68 14.34
N LYS A 76 -4.59 -3.72 13.43
CA LYS A 76 -5.41 -2.51 13.57
C LYS A 76 -6.42 -2.44 12.44
N GLY A 77 -7.62 -1.95 12.76
CA GLY A 77 -8.61 -1.58 11.76
C GLY A 77 -8.41 -0.15 11.27
N HIS A 78 -8.65 0.04 9.98
CA HIS A 78 -8.61 1.32 9.30
C HIS A 78 -10.02 1.85 9.03
N ARG A 79 -10.11 3.13 8.67
CA ARG A 79 -11.39 3.80 8.43
C ARG A 79 -12.14 3.24 7.21
N ASP A 80 -11.42 2.67 6.25
CA ASP A 80 -11.98 2.06 5.04
C ASP A 80 -12.51 0.62 5.26
N GLY A 81 -12.42 0.11 6.49
CA GLY A 81 -12.87 -1.24 6.85
C GLY A 81 -11.78 -2.30 6.74
N THR A 82 -10.65 -1.99 6.10
CA THR A 82 -9.50 -2.90 6.02
C THR A 82 -8.79 -3.01 7.37
N ARG A 83 -8.01 -4.06 7.55
CA ARG A 83 -7.17 -4.26 8.73
C ARG A 83 -5.75 -4.62 8.31
N SER A 84 -4.77 -4.06 9.01
CA SER A 84 -3.38 -4.39 8.75
C SER A 84 -2.48 -4.18 9.97
N VAL A 85 -1.23 -4.61 9.84
CA VAL A 85 -0.17 -4.31 10.80
C VAL A 85 1.14 -4.02 10.09
N TYR A 86 1.92 -3.10 10.66
CA TYR A 86 3.25 -2.76 10.16
C TYR A 86 4.32 -3.50 10.96
N ILE A 87 5.27 -4.09 10.24
CA ILE A 87 6.51 -4.68 10.75
C ILE A 87 7.70 -4.08 9.98
N SER A 88 8.92 -4.47 10.36
CA SER A 88 10.13 -4.13 9.62
C SER A 88 10.80 -5.39 9.08
N ASP A 89 11.33 -5.33 7.87
CA ASP A 89 12.22 -6.36 7.37
C ASP A 89 13.62 -6.28 8.01
N THR A 90 14.53 -7.15 7.58
CA THR A 90 15.91 -7.20 8.11
C THR A 90 16.76 -5.99 7.77
N ALA A 91 16.34 -5.15 6.83
CA ALA A 91 17.00 -3.92 6.41
C ALA A 91 16.32 -2.66 6.97
N GLY A 92 15.24 -2.81 7.73
CA GLY A 92 14.47 -1.70 8.31
C GLY A 92 13.40 -1.13 7.37
N ASN A 93 13.11 -1.77 6.23
CA ASN A 93 12.01 -1.36 5.37
C ASN A 93 10.67 -1.64 6.07
N ALA A 94 9.73 -0.71 5.94
CA ALA A 94 8.38 -0.89 6.45
C ALA A 94 7.62 -1.90 5.57
N ILE A 95 7.10 -2.95 6.21
CA ILE A 95 6.28 -3.97 5.58
C ILE A 95 4.93 -3.98 6.24
N GLU A 96 3.87 -3.85 5.45
CA GLU A 96 2.50 -3.95 5.93
C GLU A 96 1.94 -5.34 5.62
N LEU A 97 1.32 -5.97 6.61
CA LEU A 97 0.59 -7.22 6.46
C LEU A 97 -0.90 -6.91 6.47
N MET A 98 -1.54 -7.04 5.31
CA MET A 98 -2.98 -6.88 5.12
C MET A 98 -3.70 -8.16 5.54
N ASP A 99 -4.76 -8.02 6.33
CA ASP A 99 -5.63 -9.11 6.72
C ASP A 99 -6.56 -9.51 5.56
N PRO A 100 -6.41 -10.73 4.98
CA PRO A 100 -7.20 -11.19 3.84
C PRO A 100 -8.71 -11.20 4.09
N THR A 101 -9.15 -11.27 5.36
CA THR A 101 -10.56 -11.33 5.73
C THR A 101 -11.23 -9.95 5.80
N SER A 102 -10.47 -8.89 5.53
CA SER A 102 -10.92 -7.49 5.60
C SER A 102 -10.77 -6.72 4.28
N LEU A 103 -10.36 -7.40 3.21
CA LEU A 103 -10.17 -6.84 1.87
C LEU A 103 -11.45 -6.84 1.03
#